data_AF-A0A401GLS8-F1
#
_entry.id   AF-A0A401GLS8-F1
#
_cell.length_a   1.000
_cell.length_b   1.000
_cell.length_c   1.000
_cell.angle_alpha   90.00
_cell.angle_beta   90.00
_cell.angle_gamma   90.00
#
_symmetry.space_group_name_H-M   'P 1'
#
loop_
_entity.id
_entity.type
_entity.pdbx_description
1 polymer ?
#
loop_
_entity_poly.entity_id
_entity_poly.type
_entity_poly.pdbx_seq_one_letter_code
_entity_poly.pdbx_strand_id
1 'polypeptide(L)'
;MSSYDETMEPSWGEDPISLDNVVDICEQILWELHETNWHCELRALDAHLLDMSKWGSLHWWEREAQVAKVWDRRATRSCLTVAPCWSEDNVAFHGVRAPAPRWKWSRSRLSAFLAVVQQWPDVPEDLRIDVDTLLICEADEYNRLQDSIICLYMQMFVHQFHHLPIAPIRFA
;
A
#
# COMPACT_ATOMS: atom_id res chain seq x y z
N MET A 1 -10.91 8.04 30.29
CA MET A 1 -12.08 7.44 29.63
C MET A 1 -12.89 8.58 29.08
N SER A 2 -13.03 8.70 27.76
CA SER A 2 -13.88 9.74 27.16
C SER A 2 -15.33 9.33 27.35
N SER A 3 -16.13 10.13 28.06
CA SER A 3 -17.57 9.96 28.12
C SER A 3 -18.17 10.51 26.83
N TYR A 4 -19.02 9.73 26.18
CA TYR A 4 -19.80 10.22 25.03
C TYR A 4 -20.58 11.47 25.44
N ASP A 5 -20.37 12.57 24.72
CA ASP A 5 -21.08 13.84 24.87
C ASP A 5 -21.93 14.03 23.63
N GLU A 6 -23.25 14.08 23.81
CA GLU A 6 -24.24 14.24 22.74
C GLU A 6 -24.18 15.61 22.05
N THR A 7 -23.48 16.57 22.65
CA THR A 7 -23.24 17.91 22.09
C THR A 7 -21.94 18.00 21.29
N MET A 8 -21.15 16.92 21.27
CA MET A 8 -19.88 16.88 20.56
C MET A 8 -20.13 16.85 19.05
N GLU A 9 -19.63 17.86 18.34
CA GLU A 9 -19.64 17.87 16.89
C GLU A 9 -18.66 16.81 16.35
N PRO A 10 -19.06 15.97 15.39
CA PRO A 10 -18.18 14.98 14.81
C PRO A 10 -17.06 15.67 14.02
N SER A 11 -15.83 15.19 14.16
CA SER A 11 -14.67 15.66 13.41
C SER A 11 -13.94 14.50 12.73
N TRP A 12 -13.28 14.82 11.62
CA TRP A 12 -12.35 13.94 10.92
C TRP A 12 -10.95 14.54 11.05
N GLY A 13 -10.12 13.96 11.94
CA GLY A 13 -8.89 14.61 12.37
C GLY A 13 -9.19 15.93 13.10
N GLU A 14 -8.63 17.03 12.61
CA GLU A 14 -8.86 18.38 13.13
C GLU A 14 -10.04 19.09 12.44
N ASP A 15 -10.63 18.49 11.39
CA ASP A 15 -11.66 19.12 10.58
C ASP A 15 -13.07 18.76 11.08
N PRO A 16 -13.94 19.72 11.41
CA PRO A 16 -15.33 19.44 11.76
C PRO A 16 -16.11 18.93 10.54
N ILE A 17 -16.94 17.91 10.73
CA ILE A 17 -17.77 17.36 9.67
C ILE A 17 -19.01 18.23 9.48
N SER A 18 -19.24 18.68 8.25
CA SER A 18 -20.41 19.47 7.85
C SER A 18 -21.02 18.90 6.57
N LEU A 19 -22.23 19.36 6.21
CA LEU A 19 -22.85 18.97 4.94
C LEU A 19 -22.03 19.41 3.71
N ASP A 20 -21.21 20.45 3.85
CA ASP A 20 -20.42 21.01 2.76
C ASP A 20 -19.16 20.17 2.46
N ASN A 21 -18.63 19.43 3.45
CA ASN A 21 -17.41 18.63 3.30
C ASN A 21 -17.63 17.11 3.43
N VAL A 22 -18.87 16.67 3.71
CA VAL A 22 -19.16 15.25 3.97
C VAL A 22 -18.76 14.33 2.81
N VAL A 23 -18.87 14.79 1.56
CA VAL A 23 -18.50 13.98 0.39
C VAL A 23 -16.98 13.77 0.35
N ASP A 24 -16.20 14.85 0.52
CA ASP A 24 -14.75 14.77 0.54
C ASP A 24 -14.26 13.90 1.70
N ILE A 25 -14.86 14.05 2.89
CA ILE A 25 -14.54 13.22 4.06
C ILE A 25 -14.90 11.75 3.82
N CYS A 26 -16.03 11.45 3.18
CA CYS A 26 -16.37 10.07 2.80
C CYS A 26 -15.32 9.48 1.86
N GLU A 27 -14.84 10.24 0.87
CA GLU A 27 -13.77 9.78 -0.03
C GLU A 27 -12.46 9.53 0.72
N GLN A 28 -12.11 10.40 1.67
CA GLN A 28 -10.94 10.24 2.53
C GLN A 28 -11.05 8.97 3.38
N ILE A 29 -12.18 8.74 4.04
CA ILE A 29 -12.43 7.54 4.86
C ILE A 29 -12.32 6.28 4.02
N LEU A 30 -12.96 6.26 2.84
CA LEU A 30 -12.90 5.11 1.94
C LEU A 30 -11.47 4.84 1.47
N TRP A 31 -10.72 5.91 1.18
CA TRP A 31 -9.32 5.82 0.83
C TRP A 31 -8.48 5.24 1.98
N GLU A 32 -8.61 5.75 3.21
CA GLU A 32 -7.84 5.24 4.36
C GLU A 32 -8.17 3.78 4.66
N LEU A 33 -9.46 3.42 4.60
CA LEU A 33 -9.91 2.07 4.86
C LEU A 33 -9.32 1.09 3.84
N HIS A 34 -9.39 1.45 2.56
CA HIS A 34 -8.83 0.65 1.48
C HIS A 34 -7.33 0.41 1.68
N GLU A 35 -6.59 1.46 1.98
CA GLU A 35 -5.13 1.44 2.00
C GLU A 35 -4.59 0.80 3.28
N THR A 36 -5.21 1.09 4.42
CA THR A 36 -4.90 0.42 5.69
C THR A 36 -5.11 -1.08 5.58
N ASN A 37 -6.26 -1.50 5.02
CA ASN A 37 -6.55 -2.92 4.85
C ASN A 37 -5.54 -3.57 3.90
N TRP A 38 -5.22 -2.95 2.76
CA TRP A 38 -4.20 -3.48 1.86
C TRP A 38 -2.81 -3.60 2.53
N HIS A 39 -2.38 -2.60 3.31
CA HIS A 39 -1.11 -2.68 4.05
C HIS A 39 -1.11 -3.85 5.05
N CYS A 40 -2.22 -4.04 5.77
CA CYS A 40 -2.39 -5.16 6.70
C CYS A 40 -2.34 -6.50 5.98
N GLU A 41 -3.03 -6.63 4.85
CA GLU A 41 -3.05 -7.84 4.03
C GLU A 41 -1.67 -8.17 3.45
N LEU A 42 -0.95 -7.17 2.93
CA LEU A 42 0.39 -7.35 2.39
C LEU A 42 1.37 -7.78 3.50
N ARG A 43 1.35 -7.13 4.67
CA ARG A 43 2.16 -7.53 5.84
C ARG A 43 1.84 -8.95 6.29
N ALA A 44 0.56 -9.29 6.40
CA ALA A 44 0.13 -10.61 6.83
C ALA A 44 0.59 -11.71 5.85
N LEU A 45 0.45 -11.45 4.55
CA LEU A 45 0.91 -12.37 3.51
C LEU A 45 2.44 -12.53 3.55
N ASP A 46 3.18 -11.43 3.63
CA ASP A 46 4.65 -11.44 3.68
C ASP A 46 5.17 -12.27 4.87
N ALA A 47 4.62 -11.99 6.06
CA ALA A 47 4.98 -12.70 7.28
C ALA A 47 4.64 -14.20 7.23
N HIS A 48 3.51 -14.54 6.59
CA HIS A 48 3.08 -15.93 6.43
C HIS A 48 3.97 -16.69 5.45
N LEU A 49 4.24 -16.14 4.26
CA LEU A 49 5.04 -16.78 3.22
C LEU A 49 6.49 -17.01 3.62
N LEU A 50 7.06 -16.10 4.41
CA LEU A 50 8.44 -16.18 4.89
C LEU A 50 8.59 -16.90 6.24
N ASP A 51 7.48 -17.39 6.80
CA ASP A 51 7.40 -17.97 8.14
C ASP A 51 8.16 -17.14 9.18
N MET A 52 7.87 -15.83 9.20
CA MET A 52 8.56 -14.85 10.04
C MET A 52 8.41 -15.13 11.54
N SER A 53 7.51 -16.04 11.93
CA SER A 53 7.35 -16.53 13.30
C SER A 53 8.64 -17.13 13.89
N LYS A 54 9.54 -17.60 13.03
CA LYS A 54 10.82 -18.23 13.41
C LYS A 54 11.98 -17.24 13.44
N TRP A 55 11.76 -15.99 13.04
CA TRP A 55 12.83 -15.01 12.87
C TRP A 55 13.20 -14.35 14.20
N GLY A 56 14.46 -13.95 14.35
CA GLY A 56 14.88 -13.08 15.43
C GLY A 56 14.30 -11.67 15.26
N SER A 57 14.11 -10.93 16.37
CA SER A 57 13.46 -9.62 16.36
C SER A 57 14.13 -8.61 15.41
N LEU A 58 15.46 -8.62 15.28
CA LEU A 58 16.16 -7.69 14.38
C LEU A 58 15.79 -7.92 12.91
N HIS A 59 15.84 -9.17 12.44
CA HIS A 59 15.46 -9.52 11.07
C HIS A 59 13.98 -9.26 10.80
N TRP A 60 13.13 -9.47 11.80
CA TRP A 60 11.72 -9.13 11.72
C TRP A 60 11.51 -7.62 11.47
N TRP A 61 12.19 -6.76 12.25
CA TRP A 61 12.12 -5.31 12.06
C TRP A 61 12.73 -4.84 10.74
N GLU A 62 13.84 -5.43 10.29
CA GLU A 62 14.44 -5.15 8.98
C GLU A 62 13.46 -5.44 7.84
N ARG A 63 12.75 -6.57 7.92
CA ARG A 63 11.75 -6.93 6.92
C ARG A 63 10.54 -6.00 6.95
N GLU A 64 9.99 -5.72 8.14
CA GLU A 64 8.90 -4.75 8.29
C GLU A 64 9.26 -3.37 7.72
N ALA A 65 10.51 -2.93 7.90
CA ALA A 65 11.01 -1.69 7.31
C ALA A 65 11.09 -1.76 5.76
N GLN A 66 11.40 -2.93 5.18
CA GLN A 66 11.34 -3.11 3.73
C GLN A 66 9.91 -3.07 3.20
N VAL A 67 8.97 -3.76 3.86
CA VAL A 67 7.56 -3.75 3.45
C VAL A 67 6.98 -2.35 3.58
N ALA A 68 7.33 -1.60 4.63
CA ALA A 68 6.87 -0.23 4.82
C ALA A 68 7.27 0.75 3.68
N LYS A 69 8.36 0.48 2.95
CA LYS A 69 8.76 1.30 1.79
C LYS A 69 7.75 1.28 0.65
N VAL A 70 6.89 0.26 0.58
CA VAL A 70 5.86 0.14 -0.46
C VAL A 70 4.87 1.30 -0.42
N TRP A 71 4.52 1.77 0.77
CA TRP A 71 3.60 2.88 0.99
C TRP A 71 4.25 4.12 1.55
N ASP A 72 5.59 4.15 1.63
CA ASP A 72 6.29 5.34 2.05
C ASP A 72 6.09 6.46 1.02
N ARG A 73 5.62 7.60 1.52
CA ARG A 73 5.29 8.79 0.73
C ARG A 73 6.41 9.81 0.75
N ARG A 74 7.28 9.75 1.76
CA ARG A 74 8.38 10.69 1.97
C ARG A 74 9.51 9.89 2.60
N ALA A 75 10.72 9.97 2.07
CA ALA A 75 11.91 9.27 2.58
C ALA A 75 12.23 9.47 4.09
N THR A 76 11.43 10.26 4.81
CA THR A 76 11.53 10.63 6.21
C THR A 76 10.38 10.12 7.09
N ARG A 77 9.38 9.38 6.58
CA ARG A 77 8.28 8.86 7.42
C ARG A 77 8.57 7.48 8.00
N SER A 78 8.14 7.32 9.25
CA SER A 78 8.25 6.09 10.04
C SER A 78 7.33 5.00 9.49
N CYS A 79 7.69 3.72 9.68
CA CYS A 79 6.85 2.55 9.39
C CYS A 79 5.50 2.52 10.14
N LEU A 80 5.26 3.52 10.99
CA LEU A 80 4.09 3.74 11.83
C LEU A 80 3.06 4.69 11.22
N THR A 81 3.35 5.38 10.11
CA THR A 81 2.38 6.30 9.49
C THR A 81 1.47 5.56 8.53
N VAL A 82 0.21 5.37 8.92
CA VAL A 82 -0.82 4.70 8.12
C VAL A 82 -1.72 5.71 7.39
N ALA A 83 -2.12 6.79 8.08
CA ALA A 83 -2.95 7.84 7.51
C ALA A 83 -2.11 9.04 7.02
N PRO A 84 -2.46 9.65 5.87
CA PRO A 84 -1.89 10.92 5.47
C PRO A 84 -2.33 12.08 6.37
N CYS A 85 -1.54 13.13 6.37
CA CYS A 85 -2.02 14.44 6.79
C CYS A 85 -2.78 15.03 5.60
N TRP A 86 -4.11 14.96 5.61
CA TRP A 86 -4.96 15.36 4.48
C TRP A 86 -4.78 16.82 4.03
N SER A 87 -4.37 17.71 4.95
CA SER A 87 -4.07 19.11 4.66
C SER A 87 -2.70 19.34 3.99
N GLU A 88 -1.75 18.40 4.13
CA GLU A 88 -0.37 18.54 3.67
C GLU A 88 0.04 17.54 2.59
N ASP A 89 -0.61 16.38 2.55
CA ASP A 89 -0.23 15.27 1.70
C ASP A 89 -1.04 15.25 0.41
N ASN A 90 -0.31 15.13 -0.70
CA ASN A 90 -0.92 14.88 -1.99
C ASN A 90 -1.28 13.38 -2.08
N VAL A 91 -2.48 13.05 -1.60
CA VAL A 91 -2.94 11.66 -1.50
C VAL A 91 -3.32 11.13 -2.88
N ALA A 92 -2.61 10.08 -3.30
CA ALA A 92 -2.94 9.30 -4.47
C ALA A 92 -2.92 7.82 -4.09
N PHE A 93 -3.81 7.05 -4.72
CA PHE A 93 -3.76 5.58 -4.66
C PHE A 93 -2.37 5.07 -5.09
N HIS A 94 -1.90 4.00 -4.47
CA HIS A 94 -0.52 3.54 -4.63
C HIS A 94 -0.24 2.97 -6.03
N GLY A 95 -1.23 2.37 -6.68
CA GLY A 95 -1.16 1.89 -8.06
C GLY A 95 -1.84 2.83 -9.05
N VAL A 96 -1.08 3.76 -9.63
CA VAL A 96 -1.54 4.59 -10.77
C VAL A 96 -1.10 3.96 -12.08
N ARG A 97 -2.04 3.63 -12.97
CA ARG A 97 -1.74 3.12 -14.31
C ARG A 97 -1.21 4.22 -15.22
N ALA A 98 -0.23 3.90 -16.06
CA ALA A 98 0.19 4.79 -17.13
C ALA A 98 -0.88 4.81 -18.25
N PRO A 99 -1.12 5.96 -18.91
CA PRO A 99 -0.39 7.22 -18.82
C PRO A 99 -1.05 8.26 -17.88
N ALA A 100 -1.78 7.84 -16.84
CA ALA A 100 -2.47 8.79 -15.97
C ALA A 100 -1.50 9.79 -15.32
N PRO A 101 -1.92 11.04 -15.05
CA PRO A 101 -1.07 12.03 -14.42
C PRO A 101 -0.38 11.46 -13.17
N ARG A 102 0.93 11.71 -13.03
CA ARG A 102 1.75 11.28 -11.89
C ARG A 102 2.01 9.77 -11.77
N TRP A 103 1.70 8.95 -12.78
CA TRP A 103 2.08 7.52 -12.76
C TRP A 103 3.58 7.31 -12.48
N LYS A 104 4.45 8.20 -12.97
CA LYS A 104 5.90 8.16 -12.72
C LYS A 104 6.28 8.25 -11.25
N TRP A 105 5.47 8.92 -10.42
CA TRP A 105 5.71 8.99 -8.96
C TRP A 105 5.43 7.66 -8.26
N SER A 106 4.68 6.76 -8.89
CA SER A 106 4.38 5.42 -8.37
C SER A 106 5.50 4.41 -8.65
N ARG A 107 6.49 4.75 -9.49
CA ARG A 107 7.62 3.86 -9.85
C ARG A 107 8.42 3.41 -8.64
N SER A 108 8.77 4.33 -7.75
CA SER A 108 9.55 4.00 -6.54
C SER A 108 8.79 3.04 -5.61
N ARG A 109 7.46 3.19 -5.54
CA ARG A 109 6.60 2.31 -4.74
C ARG A 109 6.46 0.93 -5.37
N LEU A 110 6.25 0.88 -6.68
CA LEU A 110 6.18 -0.39 -7.40
C LEU A 110 7.52 -1.13 -7.35
N SER A 111 8.64 -0.41 -7.41
CA SER A 111 9.99 -0.95 -7.21
C SER A 111 10.17 -1.53 -5.80
N ALA A 112 9.73 -0.81 -4.76
CA ALA A 112 9.70 -1.33 -3.40
C ALA A 112 8.80 -2.57 -3.26
N PHE A 113 7.64 -2.59 -3.93
CA PHE A 113 6.74 -3.74 -3.91
C PHE A 113 7.37 -4.95 -4.61
N LEU A 114 8.02 -4.74 -5.75
CA LEU A 114 8.79 -5.79 -6.42
C LEU A 114 9.88 -6.35 -5.50
N ALA A 115 10.61 -5.50 -4.78
CA ALA A 115 11.64 -5.93 -3.83
C ALA A 115 11.08 -6.81 -2.69
N VAL A 116 9.86 -6.53 -2.22
CA VAL A 116 9.15 -7.38 -1.25
C VAL A 116 8.81 -8.72 -1.89
N VAL A 117 8.14 -8.69 -3.04
CA VAL A 117 7.64 -9.87 -3.75
C VAL A 117 8.76 -10.81 -4.17
N GLN A 118 9.91 -10.29 -4.61
CA GLN A 118 11.05 -11.11 -5.03
C GLN A 118 11.64 -12.01 -3.93
N GLN A 119 11.33 -11.74 -2.66
CA GLN A 119 11.75 -12.59 -1.55
C GLN A 119 10.77 -13.73 -1.28
N TRP A 120 9.58 -13.72 -1.88
CA TRP A 120 8.58 -14.77 -1.68
C TRP A 120 9.01 -16.09 -2.34
N PRO A 121 8.49 -17.24 -1.85
CA PRO A 121 8.65 -18.51 -2.54
C PRO A 121 7.94 -18.47 -3.91
N ASP A 122 8.47 -19.26 -4.85
CA ASP A 122 7.85 -19.51 -6.17
C ASP A 122 7.58 -18.27 -7.04
N VAL A 123 8.39 -17.21 -6.87
CA VAL A 123 8.31 -16.01 -7.70
C VAL A 123 8.64 -16.35 -9.17
N PRO A 124 7.74 -16.02 -10.11
CA PRO A 124 7.96 -16.17 -11.55
C PRO A 124 9.23 -15.48 -12.06
N GLU A 125 9.87 -16.07 -13.08
CA GLU A 125 11.14 -15.59 -13.61
C GLU A 125 11.04 -14.19 -14.25
N ASP A 126 9.88 -13.84 -14.81
CA ASP A 126 9.60 -12.52 -15.37
C ASP A 126 9.59 -11.40 -14.32
N LEU A 127 9.44 -11.76 -13.04
CA LEU A 127 9.53 -10.83 -11.92
C LEU A 127 10.92 -10.82 -11.26
N ARG A 128 11.87 -11.65 -11.70
CA ARG A 128 13.27 -11.67 -11.21
C ARG A 128 14.15 -10.67 -11.96
N ILE A 129 13.64 -9.46 -12.14
CA ILE A 129 14.37 -8.35 -12.78
C ILE A 129 15.05 -7.46 -11.73
N ASP A 130 15.96 -6.60 -12.16
CA ASP A 130 16.49 -5.56 -11.29
C ASP A 130 15.35 -4.59 -10.88
N VAL A 131 15.19 -4.35 -9.57
CA VAL A 131 14.19 -3.43 -9.01
C VAL A 131 14.35 -2.00 -9.54
N ASP A 132 15.56 -1.62 -9.94
CA ASP A 132 15.85 -0.31 -10.53
C ASP A 132 15.30 -0.19 -11.97
N THR A 133 15.00 -1.30 -12.63
CA THR A 133 14.34 -1.31 -13.96
C THR A 133 13.03 -0.54 -13.94
N LEU A 134 12.26 -0.66 -12.85
CA LEU A 134 10.99 0.05 -12.68
C LEU A 134 11.15 1.57 -12.59
N LEU A 135 12.33 2.07 -12.21
CA LEU A 135 12.59 3.51 -12.12
C LEU A 135 12.77 4.14 -13.50
N ILE A 136 13.26 3.38 -14.48
CA ILE A 136 13.57 3.86 -15.83
C ILE A 136 12.61 3.34 -16.92
N CYS A 137 11.77 2.36 -16.61
CA CYS A 137 10.85 1.75 -17.58
C CYS A 137 9.85 2.74 -18.20
N GLU A 138 9.41 2.41 -19.42
CA GLU A 138 8.37 3.16 -20.13
C GLU A 138 6.97 2.70 -19.74
N ALA A 139 5.94 3.45 -20.14
CA ALA A 139 4.55 3.26 -19.71
C ALA A 139 4.03 1.82 -19.90
N ASP A 140 4.31 1.20 -21.05
CA ASP A 140 3.82 -0.14 -21.36
C ASP A 140 4.53 -1.23 -20.54
N GLU A 141 5.82 -1.04 -20.26
CA GLU A 141 6.58 -1.94 -19.40
C GLU A 141 6.17 -1.79 -17.94
N TYR A 142 5.99 -0.56 -17.47
CA TYR A 142 5.45 -0.28 -16.15
C TYR A 142 4.09 -0.95 -15.92
N ASN A 143 3.14 -0.80 -16.86
CA ASN A 143 1.81 -1.39 -16.73
C ASN A 143 1.87 -2.93 -16.73
N ARG A 144 2.71 -3.53 -17.59
CA ARG A 144 2.90 -4.99 -17.61
C ARG A 144 3.47 -5.50 -16.28
N LEU A 145 4.52 -4.86 -15.76
CA LEU A 145 5.12 -5.24 -14.49
C LEU A 145 4.15 -5.04 -13.33
N GLN A 146 3.40 -3.92 -13.31
CA GLN A 146 2.37 -3.68 -12.32
C GLN A 146 1.33 -4.80 -12.33
N ASP A 147 0.84 -5.18 -13.50
CA ASP A 147 -0.14 -6.24 -13.64
C ASP A 147 0.41 -7.59 -13.18
N SER A 148 1.64 -7.96 -13.58
CA SER A 148 2.29 -9.19 -13.11
C SER A 148 2.48 -9.24 -11.59
N ILE A 149 2.95 -8.15 -10.98
CA ILE A 149 3.14 -8.05 -9.52
C ILE A 149 1.81 -8.19 -8.79
N ILE A 150 0.77 -7.48 -9.25
CA ILE A 150 -0.57 -7.54 -8.63
C ILE A 150 -1.19 -8.92 -8.81
N CYS A 151 -1.07 -9.53 -9.99
CA CYS A 151 -1.58 -10.88 -10.25
C CYS A 151 -0.94 -11.90 -9.30
N LEU A 152 0.38 -11.85 -9.13
CA LEU A 152 1.08 -12.73 -8.20
C LEU A 152 0.61 -12.49 -6.75
N TYR A 153 0.53 -11.24 -6.31
CA TYR A 153 0.01 -10.90 -4.98
C TYR A 153 -1.38 -11.49 -4.74
N MET A 154 -2.31 -11.27 -5.67
CA MET A 154 -3.67 -11.80 -5.57
C MET A 154 -3.70 -13.33 -5.53
N GLN A 155 -2.92 -13.98 -6.40
CA GLN A 155 -2.84 -15.44 -6.46
C GLN A 155 -2.29 -16.02 -5.16
N MET A 156 -1.17 -15.48 -4.66
CA MET A 156 -0.56 -15.93 -3.41
C MET A 156 -1.50 -15.70 -2.24
N PHE A 157 -2.15 -14.54 -2.17
CA PHE A 157 -3.09 -14.24 -1.10
C PHE A 157 -4.29 -15.20 -1.09
N VAL A 158 -4.95 -15.40 -2.24
CA VAL A 158 -6.09 -16.32 -2.37
C VAL A 158 -5.67 -17.75 -2.03
N HIS A 159 -4.46 -18.15 -2.42
CA HIS A 159 -3.93 -19.47 -2.12
C HIS A 159 -3.75 -19.70 -0.62
N GLN A 160 -3.23 -18.71 0.12
CA GLN A 160 -2.95 -18.83 1.55
C GLN A 160 -4.17 -18.57 2.46
N PHE A 161 -5.02 -17.60 2.10
CA PHE A 161 -6.10 -17.11 2.96
C PHE A 161 -7.52 -17.44 2.46
N HIS A 162 -7.66 -17.97 1.24
CA HIS A 162 -8.93 -18.42 0.66
C HIS A 162 -10.02 -17.34 0.52
N HIS A 163 -9.65 -16.06 0.48
CA HIS A 163 -10.53 -14.96 0.11
C HIS A 163 -9.82 -13.96 -0.81
N LEU A 164 -10.59 -13.07 -1.44
CA LEU A 164 -10.04 -12.02 -2.28
C LEU A 164 -9.38 -10.94 -1.42
N PRO A 165 -8.14 -10.52 -1.72
CA PRO A 165 -7.53 -9.35 -1.09
C PRO A 165 -8.04 -8.05 -1.72
N ILE A 166 -7.68 -6.95 -1.08
CA ILE A 166 -7.75 -5.61 -1.63
C ILE A 166 -6.61 -5.40 -2.63
N ALA A 167 -6.97 -5.04 -3.86
CA ALA A 167 -5.97 -4.72 -4.87
C ALA A 167 -5.43 -3.29 -4.66
N PRO A 168 -4.11 -3.04 -4.77
CA PRO A 168 -3.52 -1.70 -4.61
C PRO A 168 -3.76 -0.75 -5.79
N ILE A 169 -4.82 -0.97 -6.56
CA ILE A 169 -5.18 -0.18 -7.74
C ILE A 169 -6.56 0.42 -7.51
N ARG A 170 -6.72 1.68 -7.91
CA ARG A 170 -8.02 2.33 -7.89
C ARG A 170 -8.95 1.59 -8.86
N PHE A 171 -10.03 1.00 -8.36
CA PHE A 171 -11.14 0.59 -9.21
C PHE A 171 -11.72 1.86 -9.85
N ALA A 172 -11.67 1.91 -11.19
CA ALA A 172 -12.22 2.99 -11.99
C ALA A 172 -13.73 2.80 -12.18
#